data_AF-A0AAW1HEK7-F1
#
_entry.id   AF-A0AAW1HEK7-F1
#
_cell.length_a   1.000
_cell.length_b   1.000
_cell.length_c   1.000
_cell.angle_alpha   90.00
_cell.angle_beta   90.00
_cell.angle_gamma   90.00
#
_symmetry.space_group_name_H-M   'P 1'
#
loop_
_entity.id
_entity.type
_entity.pdbx_description
1 polymer ?
#
loop_
_entity_poly.entity_id
_entity_poly.type
_entity_poly.pdbx_seq_one_letter_code
_entity_poly.pdbx_strand_id
1 'polypeptide(L)' 'MLECSEAAADSSNQWKQISEDKKKVALQEEMNRMNKLPVNSSYATHRLRVLNKILQLMSIQRSASQDEELELLFAGLSL' A
#
# COMPACT_ATOMS: atom_id res chain seq x y z
N MET A 1 14.71 -36.61 -2.14
CA MET A 1 14.92 -35.32 -2.81
C MET A 1 13.66 -34.51 -2.59
N LEU A 2 13.74 -33.50 -1.73
CA LEU A 2 12.65 -32.58 -1.44
C LEU A 2 12.92 -31.30 -2.24
N GLU A 3 12.07 -31.01 -3.21
CA GLU A 3 11.89 -29.65 -3.74
C GLU A 3 10.39 -29.41 -3.87
N CYS A 4 9.88 -28.44 -3.09
CA CYS A 4 8.60 -27.80 -3.33
C CYS A 4 8.78 -26.29 -3.11
N SER A 5 9.15 -25.67 -4.23
CA SER A 5 8.80 -24.33 -4.71
C SER A 5 8.48 -23.24 -3.68
N GLU A 6 9.45 -22.35 -3.60
CA GLU A 6 9.48 -20.97 -3.13
C GLU A 6 8.41 -20.10 -3.83
N ALA A 7 7.24 -19.92 -3.20
CA ALA A 7 6.15 -19.08 -3.74
C ALA A 7 5.83 -17.84 -2.86
N ALA A 8 6.54 -17.63 -1.75
CA ALA A 8 6.22 -16.57 -0.79
C ALA A 8 7.11 -15.30 -0.91
N ALA A 9 8.23 -15.36 -1.63
CA ALA A 9 9.22 -14.27 -1.64
C ALA A 9 8.98 -13.17 -2.70
N ASP A 10 8.05 -13.37 -3.64
CA ASP A 10 7.99 -12.55 -4.86
C ASP A 10 7.12 -11.28 -4.75
N SER A 11 6.18 -11.25 -3.79
CA SER A 11 5.23 -10.12 -3.65
C SER A 11 5.90 -8.85 -3.09
N SER A 12 6.83 -9.01 -2.15
CA SER A 12 7.52 -7.88 -1.49
C SER A 12 8.40 -7.08 -2.46
N ASN A 13 9.13 -7.78 -3.34
CA ASN A 13 10.03 -7.17 -4.31
C ASN A 13 9.28 -6.47 -5.46
N GLN A 14 8.10 -6.97 -5.82
CA GLN A 14 7.27 -6.38 -6.87
C GLN A 14 6.79 -4.98 -6.48
N TRP A 15 6.46 -4.74 -5.21
CA TRP A 15 5.97 -3.43 -4.72
C TRP A 15 7.09 -2.38 -4.60
N LYS A 16 8.32 -2.82 -4.30
CA LYS A 16 9.51 -1.94 -4.26
C LYS A 16 9.86 -1.39 -5.65
N GLN A 17 9.46 -2.08 -6.72
CA GLN A 17 9.73 -1.68 -8.12
C GLN A 17 8.62 -0.85 -8.78
N ILE A 18 7.48 -0.62 -8.12
CA ILE A 18 6.41 0.23 -8.68
C ILE A 18 6.80 1.70 -8.49
N SER A 19 6.99 2.42 -9.59
CA SER A 19 7.20 3.86 -9.60
C SER A 19 6.06 4.61 -8.89
N GLU A 20 6.37 5.72 -8.21
CA GLU A 20 5.39 6.50 -7.46
C GLU A 20 4.16 6.90 -8.30
N ASP A 21 4.34 7.23 -9.58
CA ASP A 21 3.24 7.59 -10.47
C ASP A 21 2.27 6.43 -10.70
N LYS A 22 2.78 5.20 -10.84
CA LYS A 22 1.94 4.00 -10.95
C LYS A 22 1.17 3.74 -9.66
N LYS A 23 1.78 4.00 -8.49
CA LYS A 23 1.09 3.92 -7.20
C LYS A 23 -0.05 4.94 -7.11
N LYS A 24 0.17 6.18 -7.55
CA LYS A 24 -0.86 7.23 -7.60
C LYS A 24 -2.01 6.87 -8.53
N VAL A 25 -1.71 6.34 -9.73
CA VAL A 25 -2.74 5.88 -10.68
C VAL A 25 -3.60 4.77 -10.07
N ALA A 26 -2.97 3.75 -9.46
CA ALA A 26 -3.71 2.65 -8.84
C ALA A 26 -4.61 3.12 -7.69
N LEU A 27 -4.17 4.09 -6.88
CA LEU A 27 -4.99 4.72 -5.85
C LEU A 27 -6.19 5.46 -6.43
N GLN A 28 -5.99 6.22 -7.51
CA GLN A 28 -7.05 6.97 -8.16
C GLN A 28 -8.12 6.04 -8.77
N GLU A 29 -7.70 4.94 -9.38
CA GLU A 29 -8.63 3.92 -9.88
C GLU A 29 -9.46 3.30 -8.76
N GLU A 30 -8.84 2.98 -7.63
CA GLU A 30 -9.55 2.46 -6.47
C GLU A 30 -10.52 3.48 -5.88
N MET A 31 -10.12 4.76 -5.78
CA MET A 31 -11.00 5.85 -5.36
C MET A 31 -12.25 5.92 -6.25
N ASN A 32 -12.05 5.84 -7.57
CA ASN A 32 -13.14 5.81 -8.55
C ASN A 32 -14.03 4.57 -8.41
N ARG A 33 -13.47 3.39 -8.08
CA ARG A 33 -14.27 2.20 -7.78
C ARG A 33 -15.13 2.39 -6.53
N MET A 34 -14.57 2.98 -5.47
CA MET A 34 -15.30 3.24 -4.23
C MET A 34 -16.43 4.25 -4.41
N ASN A 35 -16.23 5.28 -5.24
CA ASN A 35 -17.26 6.28 -5.54
C ASN A 35 -18.46 5.72 -6.33
N LYS A 36 -18.33 4.52 -6.93
CA LYS A 36 -19.46 3.83 -7.58
C LYS A 36 -20.31 3.02 -6.60
N LEU A 37 -19.85 2.84 -5.37
CA LEU A 37 -20.58 2.10 -4.34
C LEU A 37 -21.61 3.00 -3.65
N PRO A 38 -22.70 2.42 -3.11
CA PRO A 38 -23.67 3.17 -2.32
C PRO A 38 -23.04 3.90 -1.13
N VAL A 39 -23.47 5.13 -0.88
CA VAL A 39 -22.91 6.01 0.18
C VAL A 39 -23.11 5.43 1.60
N ASN A 40 -24.13 4.58 1.79
CA ASN A 40 -24.37 3.88 3.05
C ASN A 40 -23.47 2.64 3.26
N SER A 41 -22.58 2.34 2.31
CA SER A 41 -21.61 1.26 2.47
C SER A 41 -20.55 1.66 3.50
N SER A 42 -20.61 1.00 4.67
CA SER A 42 -19.58 1.12 5.70
C SER A 42 -18.19 0.78 5.16
N TYR A 43 -18.11 -0.25 4.30
CA TYR A 43 -16.87 -0.62 3.62
C TYR A 43 -16.34 0.50 2.72
N ALA A 44 -17.18 1.07 1.85
CA ALA A 44 -16.76 2.15 0.96
C ALA A 44 -16.28 3.37 1.76
N THR A 45 -17.03 3.76 2.80
CA THR A 45 -16.66 4.86 3.69
C THR A 45 -15.32 4.63 4.36
N HIS A 46 -15.10 3.44 4.93
CA HIS A 46 -13.84 3.09 5.58
C HIS A 46 -12.68 3.06 4.57
N ARG A 47 -12.89 2.41 3.41
CA ARG A 47 -11.89 2.28 2.35
C ARG A 47 -11.45 3.64 1.83
N LEU A 48 -12.39 4.56 1.58
CA LEU A 48 -12.10 5.94 1.17
C LEU A 48 -11.23 6.66 2.21
N ARG A 49 -11.44 6.47 3.51
CA ARG A 49 -10.58 7.06 4.55
C ARG A 49 -9.16 6.51 4.50
N VAL A 50 -9.02 5.20 4.33
CA VAL A 50 -7.70 4.55 4.20
C VAL A 50 -6.97 5.08 2.95
N LEU A 51 -7.65 5.15 1.80
CA LEU A 51 -7.06 5.66 0.56
C LEU A 51 -6.61 7.12 0.68
N ASN A 52 -7.43 7.97 1.31
CA ASN A 52 -7.05 9.35 1.58
C ASN A 52 -5.81 9.42 2.50
N LYS A 53 -5.73 8.56 3.50
CA LYS A 53 -4.55 8.51 4.38
C LYS A 53 -3.30 8.08 3.61
N ILE A 54 -3.40 7.08 2.74
CA ILE A 54 -2.28 6.64 1.89
C ILE A 54 -1.82 7.79 0.98
N LEU A 55 -2.75 8.51 0.35
CA LEU A 55 -2.42 9.63 -0.53
C LEU A 55 -1.65 10.73 0.22
N GLN A 56 -2.10 11.08 1.43
CA GLN A 56 -1.41 12.03 2.29
C GLN A 56 -0.01 11.55 2.68
N LEU A 57 0.15 10.26 3.01
CA LEU A 57 1.46 9.71 3.35
C LEU A 57 2.42 9.72 2.16
N MET A 58 1.91 9.48 0.95
CA MET A 58 2.70 9.58 -0.28
C MET A 58 3.13 11.01 -0.65
N SER A 59 2.44 12.05 -0.16
CA SER A 59 2.86 13.44 -0.41
C SER A 59 3.92 13.94 0.56
N ILE A 60 4.24 13.18 1.61
CA ILE A 60 5.27 13.55 2.57
C ILE A 60 6.63 13.21 1.97
N GLN A 61 7.48 14.22 1.83
CA GLN A 61 8.88 14.00 1.50
C GLN A 61 9.61 13.44 2.72
N ARG A 62 10.18 12.24 2.58
CA ARG A 62 10.94 11.57 3.64
C ARG A 62 12.42 11.58 3.32
N SER A 63 13.24 11.68 4.36
CA SER A 63 14.67 11.44 4.25
C SER A 63 14.95 9.93 4.23
N ALA A 64 16.13 9.55 3.73
CA ALA A 64 16.57 8.16 3.73
C ALA A 64 16.55 7.55 5.16
N SER A 65 16.93 8.32 6.18
CA SER A 65 16.90 7.86 7.58
C SER A 65 15.48 7.62 8.10
N GLN A 66 14.50 8.41 7.68
CA GLN A 66 13.10 8.22 8.06
C GLN A 66 12.50 6.99 7.38
N ASP A 67 12.89 6.71 6.14
CA ASP A 67 12.45 5.50 5.44
C ASP A 67 13.04 4.24 6.09
N GLU A 68 14.31 4.28 6.50
CA GLU A 68 14.96 3.19 7.22
C GLU A 68 14.30 2.93 8.59
N GLU A 69 14.11 3.98 9.40
CA GLU A 69 13.43 3.87 10.70
C GLU A 69 12.02 3.26 10.56
N LEU A 70 11.29 3.67 9.52
CA LEU A 70 9.95 3.17 9.24
C LEU A 70 9.97 1.69 8.79
N GLU A 71 10.95 1.26 8.00
CA GLU A 71 11.13 -0.15 7.64
C GLU A 71 11.46 -1.01 8.88
N LEU A 72 12.32 -0.51 9.79
CA LEU A 72 12.59 -1.18 11.07
C LEU A 72 11.35 -1.27 11.95
N LEU A 73 10.57 -0.20 12.06
CA LEU A 73 9.34 -0.17 12.84
C LEU A 73 8.37 -1.24 12.34
N PHE A 74 8.18 -1.35 11.02
CA PHE A 74 7.30 -2.37 10.45
C PHE A 74 7.85 -3.80 10.60
N ALA A 75 9.16 -4.00 10.50
CA ALA A 75 9.77 -5.31 10.77
C ALA A 75 9.51 -5.78 12.22
N GLY A 76 9.52 -4.86 13.18
CA GLY A 76 9.21 -5.14 14.59
C GLY A 76 7.73 -5.40 14.88
N LEU A 77 6.83 -5.02 13.98
CA LEU A 77 5.38 -5.11 14.19
C LEU A 77 4.76 -6.45 13.78
N SER A 78 5.54 -7.41 13.26
CA SER A 78 5.17 -8.81 12.92
C SER A 78 3.71 -9.16 13.24
N LEU A 79 2.80 -8.85 12.31
CA LEU A 79 1.35 -9.08 12.39
C LEU A 79 0.96 -10.34 11.60
#